data_AF-A0A2E7SWE0-F1
#
_entry.id   AF-A0A2E7SWE0-F1
#
_cell.length_a   1.000
_cell.length_b   1.000
_cell.length_c   1.000
_cell.angle_alpha   90.00
_cell.angle_beta   90.00
_cell.angle_gamma   90.00
#
_symmetry.space_group_name_H-M   'P 1'
#
loop_
_entity.id
_entity.type
_entity.pdbx_description
1 polymer ?
#
loop_
_entity_poly.entity_id
_entity_poly.type
_entity_poly.pdbx_seq_one_letter_code
_entity_poly.pdbx_strand_id
1 'polypeptide(L)'
;MTKNNLSLSISLIIGFLALHVGFVFAAIAPLSPKALKETANHIVTGEVLEVTSMIRKSKTGFLHLNRVFQIKVKVTGIRKGSGIKLTEKIIIKAWKPSVRIPPFTGLQGHDRIPKKGDKITAYLHDKKDNAYSAVMPNGFDIGNK
;
A
#
# COMPACT_ATOMS: atom_id res chain seq x y z
N MET A 1 31.72 27.56 -70.77
CA MET A 1 31.00 26.34 -70.38
C MET A 1 32.05 25.40 -69.78
N THR A 2 32.05 24.95 -68.54
CA THR A 2 30.98 24.79 -67.53
C THR A 2 31.69 24.70 -66.16
N LYS A 3 31.27 25.48 -65.15
CA LYS A 3 31.79 25.36 -63.77
C LYS A 3 31.00 24.27 -63.04
N ASN A 4 31.68 23.22 -62.58
CA ASN A 4 31.08 22.16 -61.78
C ASN A 4 30.89 22.64 -60.35
N ASN A 5 29.63 22.87 -59.95
CA ASN A 5 29.29 23.22 -58.57
C ASN A 5 29.13 21.91 -57.77
N LEU A 6 30.16 21.55 -57.01
CA LEU A 6 30.10 20.45 -56.05
C LEU A 6 29.27 20.91 -54.84
N SER A 7 27.96 20.63 -54.88
CA SER A 7 27.04 20.87 -53.77
C SER A 7 27.29 19.85 -52.66
N LEU A 8 28.05 20.22 -51.63
CA LEU A 8 28.18 19.46 -50.39
C LEU A 8 26.85 19.55 -49.63
N SER A 9 26.02 18.52 -49.73
CA SER A 9 24.78 18.41 -48.97
C SER A 9 25.11 17.92 -47.55
N ILE A 10 25.23 18.85 -46.59
CA ILE A 10 25.43 18.52 -45.17
C ILE A 10 24.14 17.90 -44.63
N SER A 11 24.16 16.59 -44.40
CA SER A 11 23.06 15.86 -43.75
C SER A 11 22.83 16.37 -42.32
N LEU A 12 21.66 16.95 -42.08
CA LEU A 12 21.20 17.38 -40.76
C LEU A 12 20.82 16.13 -39.94
N ILE A 13 21.70 15.71 -39.03
CA ILE A 13 21.42 14.63 -38.08
C ILE A 13 20.43 15.16 -37.04
N ILE A 14 19.16 14.78 -37.18
CA ILE A 14 18.12 15.03 -36.18
C ILE A 14 18.35 14.08 -35.00
N GLY A 15 19.01 14.59 -33.95
CA GLY A 15 19.17 13.87 -32.69
C GLY A 15 17.82 13.73 -31.97
N PHE A 16 17.25 12.53 -31.99
CA PHE A 16 16.02 12.20 -31.26
C PHE A 16 16.34 12.15 -29.76
N LEU A 17 16.08 13.24 -29.03
CA LEU A 17 16.19 13.27 -27.57
C LEU A 17 15.01 12.50 -26.96
N ALA A 18 15.17 11.19 -26.77
CA ALA A 18 14.19 10.35 -26.09
C ALA A 18 14.15 10.70 -24.59
N LEU A 19 13.30 11.66 -24.22
CA LEU A 19 12.91 11.90 -22.83
C LEU A 19 12.27 10.63 -22.26
N HIS A 20 13.06 9.85 -21.52
CA HIS A 20 12.54 8.75 -20.71
C HIS A 20 11.73 9.34 -19.55
N VAL A 21 10.44 9.57 -19.78
CA VAL A 21 9.46 9.84 -18.71
C VAL A 21 9.30 8.56 -17.88
N GLY A 22 10.12 8.42 -16.85
CA GLY A 22 9.91 7.41 -15.82
C GLY A 22 8.60 7.71 -15.08
N PHE A 23 7.58 6.88 -15.28
CA PHE A 23 6.34 6.96 -14.51
C PHE A 23 6.64 6.62 -13.04
N VAL A 24 6.80 7.64 -12.19
CA VAL A 24 6.85 7.46 -10.74
C VAL A 24 5.41 7.23 -10.27
N PHE A 25 5.08 6.00 -9.88
CA PHE A 25 3.81 5.73 -9.23
C PHE A 25 3.80 6.37 -7.84
N ALA A 26 2.98 7.41 -7.66
CA ALA A 26 2.79 8.08 -6.38
C ALA A 26 2.13 7.14 -5.36
N ALA A 27 2.41 7.36 -4.07
CA ALA A 27 1.71 6.68 -2.98
C ALA A 27 0.19 6.94 -3.07
N ILE A 28 -0.64 5.94 -2.75
CA ILE A 28 -2.08 6.15 -2.63
C ILE A 28 -2.30 7.10 -1.45
N ALA A 29 -3.05 8.18 -1.67
CA ALA A 29 -3.36 9.13 -0.61
C ALA A 29 -4.25 8.49 0.48
N PRO A 30 -4.10 8.88 1.75
CA PRO A 30 -5.00 8.47 2.83
C PRO A 30 -6.46 8.76 2.49
N LEU A 31 -7.34 7.78 2.73
CA LEU A 31 -8.78 7.97 2.58
C LEU A 31 -9.32 8.89 3.67
N SER A 32 -10.32 9.70 3.32
CA SER A 32 -11.04 10.52 4.30
C SER A 32 -11.82 9.64 5.30
N PRO A 33 -12.17 10.16 6.49
CA PRO A 33 -12.95 9.39 7.47
C PRO A 33 -14.29 8.87 6.92
N LYS A 34 -14.93 9.63 6.02
CA LYS A 34 -16.17 9.21 5.35
C LYS A 34 -15.91 8.06 4.38
N ALA A 35 -14.90 8.20 3.51
CA ALA A 35 -14.53 7.15 2.56
C ALA A 35 -14.10 5.86 3.27
N LEU A 36 -13.32 5.93 4.35
CA LEU A 36 -12.97 4.75 5.16
C LEU A 36 -14.20 4.01 5.69
N LYS A 37 -15.19 4.75 6.21
CA LYS A 37 -16.43 4.16 6.75
C LYS A 37 -17.27 3.51 5.65
N GLU A 38 -17.28 4.08 4.46
CA GLU A 38 -18.01 3.54 3.29
C GLU A 38 -17.31 2.28 2.77
N THR A 39 -15.99 2.32 2.58
CA THR A 39 -15.18 1.21 2.06
C THR A 39 -15.10 0.01 3.00
N ALA A 40 -15.06 0.24 4.32
CA ALA A 40 -14.92 -0.84 5.30
C ALA A 40 -16.19 -1.70 5.39
N ASN A 41 -16.06 -3.03 5.32
CA ASN A 41 -17.13 -3.97 5.63
C ASN A 41 -17.36 -4.07 7.15
N HIS A 42 -16.28 -4.03 7.93
CA HIS A 42 -16.32 -4.04 9.39
C HIS A 42 -15.53 -2.87 9.98
N ILE A 43 -16.02 -2.34 11.09
CA ILE A 43 -15.31 -1.33 11.88
C ILE A 43 -15.33 -1.78 13.33
N VAL A 44 -14.16 -1.99 13.90
CA VAL A 44 -14.00 -2.49 15.27
C VAL A 44 -13.01 -1.64 16.04
N THR A 45 -13.20 -1.56 17.35
CA THR A 45 -12.18 -1.06 18.27
C THR A 45 -11.58 -2.23 19.03
N GLY A 46 -10.31 -2.14 19.38
CA GLY A 46 -9.63 -3.22 20.08
C GLY A 46 -8.24 -2.86 20.56
N GLU A 47 -7.67 -3.80 21.30
CA GLU A 47 -6.30 -3.74 21.79
C GLU A 47 -5.43 -4.74 21.01
N VAL A 48 -4.26 -4.29 20.57
CA VAL A 48 -3.31 -5.13 19.84
C VAL A 48 -2.54 -6.01 20.82
N LEU A 49 -2.78 -7.32 20.74
CA LEU A 49 -2.12 -8.31 21.59
C LEU A 49 -0.74 -8.72 21.05
N GLU A 50 -0.61 -8.77 19.74
CA GLU A 50 0.58 -9.31 19.06
C GLU A 50 0.68 -8.76 17.63
N VAL A 51 1.90 -8.53 17.18
CA VAL A 51 2.21 -8.15 15.80
C VAL A 51 3.38 -9.00 15.33
N THR A 52 3.12 -9.89 14.38
CA THR A 52 4.16 -10.66 13.70
C THR A 52 4.30 -10.18 12.26
N SER A 53 5.46 -10.42 11.65
CA SER A 53 5.66 -10.06 10.26
C SER A 53 6.56 -11.05 9.54
N MET A 54 6.36 -11.17 8.23
CA MET A 54 7.22 -11.96 7.37
C MET A 54 7.48 -11.22 6.06
N ILE A 55 8.67 -11.42 5.50
CA ILE A 55 9.01 -10.89 4.18
C ILE A 55 8.49 -11.87 3.13
N ARG A 56 7.82 -11.34 2.11
CA ARG A 56 7.34 -12.09 0.95
C ARG A 56 7.75 -11.38 -0.33
N LYS A 57 7.96 -12.13 -1.41
CA LYS A 57 8.10 -11.55 -2.75
C LYS A 57 6.84 -10.74 -3.07
N SER A 58 7.04 -9.54 -3.58
CA SER A 58 5.95 -8.72 -4.10
C SER A 58 5.37 -9.37 -5.35
N LYS A 59 4.08 -9.14 -5.60
CA LYS A 59 3.46 -9.48 -6.89
C LYS A 59 3.89 -8.52 -8.00
N THR A 60 4.45 -7.38 -7.63
CA THR A 60 4.90 -6.32 -8.55
C THR A 60 6.41 -6.24 -8.51
N GLY A 61 7.09 -6.41 -9.65
CA GLY A 61 8.55 -6.24 -9.79
C GLY A 61 9.37 -7.51 -9.50
N PHE A 62 10.47 -7.68 -10.26
CA PHE A 62 11.30 -8.88 -10.28
C PHE A 62 12.06 -9.16 -8.96
N LEU A 63 12.22 -8.15 -8.11
CA LEU A 63 12.98 -8.26 -6.84
C LEU A 63 12.38 -7.42 -5.69
N HIS A 64 11.14 -6.95 -5.84
CA HIS A 64 10.52 -6.20 -4.75
C HIS A 64 10.04 -7.14 -3.66
N LEU A 65 10.21 -6.71 -2.42
CA LEU A 65 9.81 -7.48 -1.24
C LEU A 65 8.77 -6.70 -0.44
N ASN A 66 7.75 -7.39 0.02
CA ASN A 66 6.73 -6.86 0.91
C ASN A 66 6.91 -7.46 2.30
N ARG A 67 6.85 -6.63 3.33
CA ARG A 67 6.67 -7.08 4.70
C ARG A 67 5.16 -7.20 4.95
N VAL A 68 4.69 -8.41 5.17
CA VAL A 68 3.28 -8.70 5.49
C VAL A 68 3.18 -8.88 7.00
N PHE A 69 2.24 -8.18 7.62
CA PHE A 69 1.98 -8.21 9.05
C PHE A 69 0.74 -9.03 9.34
N GLN A 70 0.79 -9.78 10.44
CA GLN A 70 -0.38 -10.35 11.09
C GLN A 70 -0.52 -9.69 12.46
N ILE A 71 -1.65 -9.03 12.68
CA ILE A 71 -1.92 -8.23 13.86
C ILE A 71 -3.07 -8.91 14.60
N LYS A 72 -2.79 -9.43 15.79
CA LYS A 72 -3.79 -10.07 16.65
C LYS A 72 -4.42 -9.03 17.54
N VAL A 73 -5.73 -8.88 17.45
CA VAL A 73 -6.48 -7.83 18.16
C VAL A 73 -7.57 -8.47 19.02
N LYS A 74 -7.64 -8.07 20.28
CA LYS A 74 -8.80 -8.35 21.14
C LYS A 74 -9.85 -7.27 20.89
N VAL A 75 -11.01 -7.66 20.40
CA VAL A 75 -12.09 -6.74 20.08
C VAL A 75 -12.72 -6.21 21.37
N THR A 76 -12.76 -4.89 21.52
CA THR A 76 -13.37 -4.19 22.66
C THR A 76 -14.64 -3.44 22.27
N GLY A 77 -14.88 -3.23 20.97
CA GLY A 77 -16.08 -2.59 20.47
C GLY A 77 -16.30 -2.88 18.98
N ILE A 78 -17.57 -2.84 18.57
CA ILE A 78 -17.98 -3.08 17.18
C ILE A 78 -18.84 -1.90 16.77
N ARG A 79 -18.46 -1.24 15.67
CA ARG A 79 -19.16 -0.07 15.11
C ARG A 79 -19.85 -0.37 13.78
N LYS A 80 -19.37 -1.37 13.03
CA LYS A 80 -19.93 -1.79 11.74
C LYS A 80 -19.61 -3.26 11.46
N GLY A 81 -20.51 -3.94 10.75
CA GLY A 81 -20.36 -5.30 10.27
C GLY A 81 -20.87 -6.36 11.27
N SER A 82 -21.16 -7.55 10.76
CA SER A 82 -21.63 -8.70 11.56
C SER A 82 -20.55 -9.79 11.66
N GLY A 83 -20.76 -10.80 12.49
CA GLY A 83 -19.89 -11.98 12.57
C GLY A 83 -18.66 -11.85 13.47
N ILE A 84 -18.24 -10.63 13.84
CA ILE A 84 -17.24 -10.40 14.89
C ILE A 84 -17.95 -10.25 16.23
N LYS A 85 -17.43 -10.87 17.29
CA LYS A 85 -17.99 -10.78 18.66
C LYS A 85 -17.11 -9.90 19.56
N LEU A 86 -17.73 -9.28 20.56
CA LEU A 86 -16.99 -8.61 21.63
C LEU A 86 -16.07 -9.62 22.33
N THR A 87 -14.89 -9.17 22.73
CA THR A 87 -13.81 -9.95 23.36
C THR A 87 -13.16 -11.02 22.46
N GLU A 88 -13.66 -11.24 21.25
CA GLU A 88 -13.05 -12.12 20.27
C GLU A 88 -11.64 -11.66 19.91
N LYS A 89 -10.75 -12.63 19.65
CA LYS A 89 -9.41 -12.37 19.13
C LYS A 89 -9.42 -12.58 17.63
N ILE A 90 -9.25 -11.50 16.87
CA ILE A 90 -9.20 -11.54 15.40
C ILE A 90 -7.77 -11.35 14.90
N ILE A 91 -7.51 -11.85 13.69
CA ILE A 91 -6.25 -11.59 12.96
C ILE A 91 -6.56 -10.59 11.84
N ILE A 92 -5.77 -9.52 11.79
CA ILE A 92 -5.83 -8.50 10.75
C ILE A 92 -4.52 -8.54 9.96
N LYS A 93 -4.63 -8.63 8.63
CA LYS A 93 -3.52 -8.57 7.69
C LYS A 93 -3.32 -7.13 7.22
N ALA A 94 -2.05 -6.71 7.20
CA ALA A 94 -1.61 -5.46 6.60
C ALA A 94 -0.24 -5.68 5.95
N TRP A 95 0.25 -4.73 5.15
CA TRP A 95 1.56 -4.87 4.52
C TRP A 95 2.22 -3.53 4.23
N LYS A 96 3.55 -3.54 4.18
CA LYS A 96 4.40 -2.42 3.73
C LYS A 96 5.46 -2.90 2.75
N PRO A 97 5.98 -2.04 1.86
CA PRO A 97 7.21 -2.30 1.14
C PRO A 97 8.34 -2.60 2.13
N SER A 98 9.14 -3.63 1.84
CA SER A 98 10.41 -3.88 2.54
C SER A 98 11.58 -3.49 1.64
N VAL A 99 11.52 -3.87 0.36
CA VAL A 99 12.52 -3.52 -0.65
C VAL A 99 11.77 -3.10 -1.91
N ARG A 100 12.18 -1.95 -2.46
CA ARG A 100 11.74 -1.42 -3.75
C ARG A 100 12.95 -1.03 -4.56
N ILE A 101 13.04 -1.56 -5.78
CA ILE A 101 14.12 -1.28 -6.70
C ILE A 101 13.61 -0.28 -7.74
N PRO A 102 14.26 0.89 -7.91
CA PRO A 102 13.95 1.88 -8.95
C PRO A 102 13.97 1.27 -10.37
N PRO A 103 13.33 1.91 -11.36
CA PRO A 103 12.65 3.22 -11.30
C PRO A 103 11.18 3.15 -10.84
N PHE A 104 10.55 1.97 -10.86
CA PHE A 104 9.14 1.80 -10.52
C PHE A 104 8.99 1.25 -9.10
N THR A 105 8.66 2.09 -8.12
CA THR A 105 8.56 1.68 -6.71
C THR A 105 7.20 1.05 -6.34
N GLY A 106 6.20 1.14 -7.24
CA GLY A 106 4.88 0.53 -7.06
C GLY A 106 4.12 1.04 -5.82
N LEU A 107 3.09 0.29 -5.41
CA LEU A 107 2.27 0.65 -4.24
C LEU A 107 3.09 0.61 -2.93
N GLN A 108 2.77 1.57 -2.05
CA GLN A 108 3.46 1.81 -0.78
C GLN A 108 2.80 1.14 0.44
N GLY A 109 1.74 0.37 0.24
CA GLY A 109 1.11 -0.41 1.31
C GLY A 109 0.34 0.45 2.32
N HIS A 110 0.27 -0.01 3.56
CA HIS A 110 -0.40 0.70 4.64
C HIS A 110 0.53 1.75 5.25
N ASP A 111 0.00 2.92 5.60
CA ASP A 111 0.79 4.04 6.13
C ASP A 111 1.28 3.75 7.54
N ARG A 112 0.38 3.28 8.40
CA ARG A 112 0.64 2.96 9.81
C ARG A 112 0.36 1.50 10.07
N ILE A 113 1.22 0.88 10.86
CA ILE A 113 1.05 -0.47 11.39
C ILE A 113 1.09 -0.31 12.91
N PRO A 114 0.05 -0.74 13.65
CA PRO A 114 0.02 -0.62 15.09
C PRO A 114 1.05 -1.54 15.73
N LYS A 115 1.39 -1.26 16.99
CA LYS A 115 2.29 -2.03 17.84
C LYS A 115 1.49 -2.78 18.90
N LYS A 116 2.11 -3.79 19.51
CA LYS A 116 1.56 -4.47 20.69
C LYS A 116 1.27 -3.44 21.79
N GLY A 117 0.09 -3.53 22.38
CA GLY A 117 -0.42 -2.61 23.41
C GLY A 117 -1.22 -1.42 22.88
N ASP A 118 -1.19 -1.14 21.57
CA ASP A 118 -1.95 -0.03 21.01
C ASP A 118 -3.45 -0.29 21.10
N LYS A 119 -4.20 0.76 21.45
CA LYS A 119 -5.65 0.82 21.26
C LYS A 119 -5.94 1.38 19.88
N ILE A 120 -6.75 0.66 19.10
CA ILE A 120 -7.00 1.02 17.71
C ILE A 120 -8.49 1.05 17.38
N THR A 121 -8.85 1.84 16.38
CA THR A 121 -10.01 1.60 15.53
C THR A 121 -9.52 1.02 14.20
N ALA A 122 -10.00 -0.16 13.83
CA ALA A 122 -9.63 -0.84 12.59
C ALA A 122 -10.80 -0.83 11.60
N TYR A 123 -10.50 -0.43 10.36
CA TYR A 123 -11.39 -0.42 9.21
C TYR A 123 -11.01 -1.61 8.34
N LEU A 124 -11.92 -2.57 8.18
CA LEU A 124 -11.61 -3.89 7.67
C LEU A 124 -12.49 -4.27 6.47
N HIS A 125 -11.87 -4.93 5.50
CA HIS A 125 -12.58 -5.74 4.52
C HIS A 125 -13.03 -7.07 5.13
N ASP A 126 -13.92 -7.78 4.42
CA ASP A 126 -14.40 -9.10 4.82
C ASP A 126 -13.26 -10.11 5.07
N LYS A 127 -13.58 -11.11 5.90
CA LYS A 127 -12.64 -12.16 6.29
C LYS A 127 -12.28 -13.04 5.09
N LYS A 128 -10.98 -13.25 4.86
CA LYS A 128 -10.45 -14.20 3.88
C LYS A 128 -9.29 -15.00 4.47
N ASP A 129 -9.31 -16.31 4.28
CA ASP A 129 -8.29 -17.24 4.81
C ASP A 129 -8.07 -17.03 6.31
N ASN A 130 -9.17 -17.00 7.07
CA ASN A 130 -9.21 -16.81 8.52
C ASN A 130 -8.70 -15.45 9.06
N ALA A 131 -8.44 -14.47 8.21
CA ALA A 131 -8.01 -13.14 8.63
C ALA A 131 -8.78 -12.04 7.91
N TYR A 132 -9.00 -10.93 8.61
CA TYR A 132 -9.49 -9.70 8.01
C TYR A 132 -8.33 -8.96 7.33
N SER A 133 -8.62 -8.13 6.34
CA SER A 133 -7.61 -7.24 5.73
C SER A 133 -7.94 -5.81 6.11
N ALA A 134 -6.96 -5.04 6.57
CA ALA A 134 -7.16 -3.61 6.79
C ALA A 134 -7.36 -2.88 5.46
N VAL A 135 -8.23 -1.87 5.48
CA VAL A 135 -8.46 -0.99 4.33
C VAL A 135 -7.19 -0.19 4.07
N MET A 136 -6.76 -0.11 2.81
CA MET A 136 -5.58 0.68 2.44
C MET A 136 -5.94 2.15 2.16
N PRO A 137 -4.98 3.07 2.35
CA PRO A 137 -3.67 2.90 2.98
C PRO A 137 -3.72 3.10 4.51
N ASN A 138 -4.80 3.70 5.03
CA ASN A 138 -4.92 4.19 6.41
C ASN A 138 -6.04 3.51 7.22
N GLY A 139 -6.23 2.19 7.07
CA GLY A 139 -7.26 1.41 7.76
C GLY A 139 -7.07 1.20 9.27
N PHE A 140 -6.08 1.87 9.87
CA PHE A 140 -5.88 1.90 11.32
C PHE A 140 -5.88 3.35 11.81
N ASP A 141 -6.78 3.63 12.73
CA ASP A 141 -6.66 4.78 13.61
C ASP A 141 -6.06 4.29 14.94
N ILE A 142 -4.88 4.80 15.27
CA ILE A 142 -4.11 4.39 16.45
C ILE A 142 -4.28 5.51 17.47
N GLY A 143 -4.95 5.20 18.59
CA GLY A 143 -5.20 6.16 19.63
C GLY A 143 -3.91 6.61 20.28
N ASN A 144 -3.38 7.76 19.87
CA ASN A 144 -2.38 8.53 20.59
C ASN A 144 -2.80 10.01 20.57
N LYS A 145 -3.68 10.36 21.50
CA LYS A 145 -3.61 11.54 22.35
C LYS A 145 -4.28 11.20 23.68
#